data_AF-A0A1G7H9X4-F1
#
_entry.id   AF-A0A1G7H9X4-F1
#
_cell.length_a   1.000
_cell.length_b   1.000
_cell.length_c   1.000
_cell.angle_alpha   90.00
_cell.angle_beta   90.00
_cell.angle_gamma   90.00
#
_symmetry.space_group_name_H-M   'P 1'
#
loop_
_entity.id
_entity.type
_entity.pdbx_description
1 polymer ?
#
loop_
_entity_poly.entity_id
_entity_poly.type
_entity_poly.pdbx_seq_one_letter_code
_entity_poly.pdbx_strand_id
1 'polypeptide(L)' 'MSDEWTNTQILECSSDNGEMLTVFRQTNGTNQRYVLGNGQAVEYNTDGTFTVPGSETNLSILNF' A
#
# COMPACT_ATOMS: atom_id res chain seq x y z
N MET A 1 -5.71 -11.34 20.88
CA MET A 1 -6.34 -11.76 19.60
C MET A 1 -5.63 -10.97 18.53
N SER A 2 -5.01 -11.63 17.56
CA SER A 2 -4.45 -10.93 16.41
C SER A 2 -5.62 -10.45 15.57
N ASP A 3 -5.75 -9.15 15.36
CA ASP A 3 -6.72 -8.61 14.41
C ASP A 3 -6.53 -9.31 13.05
N GLU A 4 -7.53 -10.04 12.59
CA GLU A 4 -7.48 -10.74 11.31
C GLU A 4 -7.63 -9.70 10.19
N TRP A 5 -6.51 -9.40 9.52
CA TRP A 5 -6.49 -8.49 8.39
C TRP A 5 -6.87 -9.22 7.11
N THR A 6 -7.91 -8.75 6.44
CA THR A 6 -8.36 -9.27 5.15
C THR A 6 -8.03 -8.30 4.04
N ASN A 7 -7.49 -8.80 2.92
CA ASN A 7 -7.26 -8.01 1.71
C ASN A 7 -8.61 -7.66 1.07
N THR A 8 -8.86 -6.38 0.82
CA THR A 8 -10.07 -5.88 0.16
C THR A 8 -9.81 -5.31 -1.23
N GLN A 9 -8.56 -4.93 -1.52
CA GLN A 9 -8.16 -4.40 -2.81
C GLN A 9 -6.68 -4.69 -3.08
N ILE A 10 -6.34 -4.86 -4.36
CA ILE A 10 -4.97 -5.02 -4.85
C ILE A 10 -4.73 -3.85 -5.83
N LEU A 11 -3.63 -3.13 -5.64
CA LEU A 11 -3.22 -1.97 -6.41
C LEU A 11 -1.81 -2.20 -6.93
N GLU A 12 -1.62 -2.13 -8.24
CA GLU A 12 -0.29 -2.13 -8.84
C GLU A 12 0.21 -0.69 -8.90
N CYS A 13 1.40 -0.46 -8.34
CA CYS A 13 2.00 0.86 -8.25
C CYS A 13 3.41 0.85 -8.83
N SER A 14 3.83 1.94 -9.45
CA SER A 14 5.22 2.15 -9.84
C SER A 14 5.92 3.02 -8.81
N SER A 15 7.10 2.61 -8.37
CA SER A 15 7.99 3.43 -7.55
C SER A 15 8.70 4.50 -8.38
N ASP A 16 9.26 5.52 -7.73
CA ASP A 16 10.10 6.55 -8.36
C ASP A 16 11.30 5.96 -9.13
N ASN A 17 11.78 4.77 -8.74
CA ASN A 17 12.88 4.06 -9.40
C ASN A 17 12.41 3.22 -10.62
N GLY A 18 11.12 3.22 -10.93
CA GLY A 18 10.52 2.44 -12.01
C GLY A 18 10.21 0.97 -11.64
N GLU A 19 10.46 0.55 -10.40
CA GLU A 19 10.07 -0.79 -9.94
C GLU A 19 8.55 -0.87 -9.74
N MET A 20 7.93 -1.95 -10.21
CA MET A 20 6.52 -2.24 -9.95
C MET A 20 6.35 -2.95 -8.61
N LEU A 21 5.50 -2.39 -7.76
CA LEU A 21 5.19 -2.88 -6.42
C LEU A 21 3.68 -3.05 -6.26
N THR A 22 3.28 -4.10 -5.56
CA THR A 22 1.87 -4.36 -5.27
C THR A 22 1.52 -3.87 -3.88
N VAL A 23 0.52 -3.00 -3.80
CA VAL A 23 -0.08 -2.50 -2.55
C VAL A 23 -1.43 -3.19 -2.33
N PHE A 24 -1.64 -3.74 -1.15
CA PHE A 24 -2.86 -4.35 -0.70
C PHE A 24 -3.56 -3.43 0.27
N ARG A 25 -4.83 -3.12 0.00
CA ARG A 25 -5.70 -2.53 1.01
C ARG A 25 -6.20 -3.65 1.91
N GLN A 26 -6.01 -3.49 3.21
CA GLN A 26 -6.45 -4.43 4.21
C GLN A 26 -7.43 -3.79 5.18
N THR A 27 -8.36 -4.59 5.71
CA THR A 27 -9.27 -4.21 6.80
C THR A 27 -9.32 -5.32 7.84
N ASN A 28 -9.46 -4.94 9.11
CA ASN A 28 -9.81 -5.87 10.20
C ASN A 28 -11.28 -5.70 10.63
N GLY A 29 -12.08 -4.97 9.85
CA GLY A 29 -13.47 -4.64 10.14
C GLY A 29 -13.66 -3.33 10.91
N THR A 30 -12.64 -2.81 11.59
CA THR A 30 -12.69 -1.51 12.30
C THR A 30 -11.73 -0.49 11.70
N ASN A 31 -10.53 -0.94 11.34
CA ASN A 31 -9.45 -0.13 10.79
C ASN A 31 -9.14 -0.58 9.37
N GLN A 32 -8.57 0.35 8.60
CA GLN A 32 -8.06 0.09 7.27
C GLN A 32 -6.57 0.47 7.21
N ARG A 33 -5.81 -0.28 6.42
CA ARG A 33 -4.40 0.01 6.15
C ARG A 33 -4.03 -0.36 4.72
N TYR A 34 -2.93 0.18 4.25
CA TYR A 34 -2.30 -0.21 3.01
C TYR A 34 -0.97 -0.87 3.31
N VAL A 35 -0.67 -2.01 2.68
CA VAL A 35 0.57 -2.75 2.89
C VAL A 35 1.13 -3.22 1.56
N LEU A 36 2.45 -3.32 1.46
CA LEU A 36 3.12 -3.98 0.34
C LEU A 36 2.95 -5.50 0.40
N GLY A 37 3.27 -6.21 -0.68
CA GLY A 37 3.23 -7.68 -0.72
C GLY A 37 4.12 -8.39 0.29
N ASN A 38 5.12 -7.71 0.84
CA ASN A 38 5.96 -8.20 1.94
C ASN A 38 5.35 -7.92 3.35
N GLY A 39 4.17 -7.31 3.43
CA GLY A 39 3.48 -6.96 4.67
C GLY A 39 3.88 -5.62 5.28
N GLN A 40 4.82 -4.88 4.67
CA GLN A 40 5.22 -3.56 5.15
C GLN A 40 4.10 -2.54 4.93
N ALA A 41 3.72 -1.80 5.97
CA ALA A 41 2.71 -0.74 5.86
C ALA A 41 3.23 0.43 5.02
N VAL A 42 2.32 1.03 4.24
CA VAL A 42 2.57 2.25 3.47
C VAL A 42 1.55 3.31 3.83
N GLU A 43 1.98 4.57 3.78
CA GLU A 43 1.11 5.71 4.03
C GLU A 43 0.45 6.13 2.72
N TYR A 44 -0.86 6.34 2.73
CA TYR A 44 -1.59 6.84 1.57
C TYR A 44 -1.64 8.36 1.63
N ASN A 45 -1.11 9.02 0.60
CA ASN A 45 -1.05 10.46 0.49
C ASN A 45 -2.35 11.04 -0.09
N THR A 46 -2.62 12.31 0.19
CA THR A 46 -3.80 13.02 -0.35
C THR A 46 -3.79 13.16 -1.87
N ASP A 47 -2.61 13.06 -2.49
CA ASP A 47 -2.42 13.13 -3.94
C ASP A 47 -2.71 11.78 -4.65
N GLY A 48 -2.99 10.72 -3.90
CA GLY A 48 -3.26 9.39 -4.46
C GLY A 48 -2.04 8.49 -4.61
N THR A 49 -0.85 8.96 -4.20
CA THR A 49 0.37 8.17 -4.10
C THR A 49 0.48 7.47 -2.75
N PHE A 50 1.42 6.53 -2.62
CA PHE A 50 1.80 5.93 -1.34
C PHE A 50 3.25 6.23 -1.01
N THR A 51 3.57 6.41 0.27
CA THR A 51 4.95 6.56 0.74
C THR A 51 5.34 5.36 1.59
N VAL A 52 6.53 4.82 1.32
CA VAL A 52 7.13 3.75 2.12
C VAL A 52 7.90 4.38 3.30
N PRO A 53 7.42 4.22 4.55
CA PRO A 53 8.08 4.83 5.70
C PRO A 53 9.51 4.32 5.85
N GLY A 54 10.46 5.25 5.96
CA GLY A 54 11.89 4.94 6.09
C GLY A 54 12.66 4.72 4.79
N SER A 55 12.01 4.78 3.61
CA SER A 55 12.66 4.53 2.32
C SER A 55 12.63 5.73 1.37
N GLU A 56 12.03 6.87 1.76
CA GLU A 56 11.77 8.06 0.91
C GLU A 56 11.17 7.73 -0.47
N THR A 57 10.63 6.53 -0.63
CA THR A 57 10.13 5.98 -1.90
C THR A 57 8.65 6.27 -2.01
N ASN A 58 8.24 6.92 -3.09
CA ASN A 58 6.83 7.12 -3.41
C ASN A 58 6.38 6.12 -4.47
N LEU A 59 5.13 5.71 -4.37
CA LEU A 59 4.48 4.76 -5.24
C LEU A 59 3.28 5.45 -5.87
N SER A 60 3.22 5.42 -7.20
CA SER A 60 2.09 5.96 -7.96
C SER A 60 1.22 4.81 -8.45
N ILE A 61 -0.09 4.89 -8.22
CA ILE A 61 -1.04 3.90 -8.73
C ILE A 61 -1.00 3.91 -10.26
N LEU A 62 -0.82 2.74 -10.85
CA LEU A 62 -0.99 2.57 -12.29
C LEU A 62 -2.49 2.42 -12.55
N ASN A 63 -3.14 3.50 -13.00
CA ASN A 63 -4.50 3.41 -13.51
C ASN A 63 -4.48 2.66 -14.85
N PHE A 64 -5.19 1.54 -14.92
CA PHE A 64 -5.54 0.86 -16.17
C PHE A 64 -6.91 1.33 -16.67
#